data_AF-A0A9P6L153-F1
#
_entry.id   AF-A0A9P6L153-F1
#
_cell.length_a   1.000
_cell.length_b   1.000
_cell.length_c   1.000
_cell.angle_alpha   90.00
_cell.angle_beta   90.00
_cell.angle_gamma   90.00
#
_symmetry.space_group_name_H-M   'P 1'
#
loop_
_entity.id
_entity.type
_entity.pdbx_description
1 polymer ?
#
loop_
_entity_poly.entity_id
_entity_poly.type
_entity_poly.pdbx_seq_one_letter_code
_entity_poly.pdbx_strand_id
1 'polypeptide(L)'
;MSRHTNNREEFSLLVDGINRILLVHGDDLGIVAQAMIALMIASTRFRRLFVSAGGYTLFMPAIFKSYSQSRKESAIRLAIEYGINRFYAQHEEAFVFQTLDVLSLIIFRRECTDQSKAAEDVFNLLSTLRNTAPQNVPDPAGIHDANKVHEYESLLVSKVEVEPHGFLER
;
A
#
# COMPACT_ATOMS: atom_id res chain seq x y z
N MET A 1 -14.39 0.46 -27.67
CA MET A 1 -13.64 0.00 -26.48
C MET A 1 -13.43 1.20 -25.57
N SER A 2 -13.94 1.16 -24.34
CA SER A 2 -13.98 2.33 -23.47
C SER A 2 -12.61 2.59 -22.84
N ARG A 3 -12.11 3.81 -23.01
CA ARG A 3 -10.80 4.32 -22.57
C ARG A 3 -10.47 4.08 -21.07
N HIS A 4 -11.48 3.74 -20.25
CA HIS A 4 -11.34 3.46 -18.81
C HIS A 4 -10.88 2.05 -18.47
N THR A 5 -11.16 1.05 -19.32
CA THR A 5 -10.75 -0.35 -19.10
C THR A 5 -9.25 -0.52 -19.31
N ASN A 6 -8.72 0.14 -20.34
CA ASN A 6 -7.30 0.14 -20.69
C ASN A 6 -6.40 0.61 -19.53
N ASN A 7 -6.82 1.65 -18.79
CA ASN A 7 -6.04 2.20 -17.68
C ASN A 7 -5.94 1.24 -16.46
N ARG A 8 -6.95 0.37 -16.25
CA ARG A 8 -6.91 -0.62 -15.16
C ARG A 8 -6.01 -1.80 -15.50
N GLU A 9 -6.06 -2.26 -16.75
CA GLU A 9 -5.22 -3.35 -17.23
C GLU A 9 -3.75 -2.94 -17.26
N GLU A 10 -3.44 -1.74 -17.78
CA GLU A 10 -2.10 -1.16 -17.75
C GLU A 10 -1.57 -1.01 -16.32
N PHE A 11 -2.40 -0.52 -15.40
CA PHE A 11 -2.03 -0.43 -14.00
C PHE A 11 -1.75 -1.80 -13.38
N SER A 12 -2.59 -2.80 -13.68
CA SER A 12 -2.41 -4.16 -13.16
C SER A 12 -1.12 -4.80 -13.69
N LEU A 13 -0.76 -4.54 -14.95
CA LEU A 13 0.51 -4.96 -15.55
C LEU A 13 1.71 -4.33 -14.84
N LEU A 14 1.64 -3.01 -14.58
CA LEU A 14 2.68 -2.31 -13.83
C LEU A 14 2.87 -2.90 -12.43
N VAL A 15 1.77 -3.13 -11.72
CA VAL A 15 1.79 -3.75 -10.39
C VAL A 15 2.34 -5.17 -10.43
N ASP A 16 2.02 -5.98 -11.44
CA ASP A 16 2.62 -7.31 -11.62
C ASP A 16 4.15 -7.23 -11.76
N GLY A 17 4.65 -6.24 -12.51
CA GLY A 17 6.08 -5.96 -12.61
C GLY A 17 6.72 -5.64 -11.26
N ILE A 18 6.10 -4.74 -10.48
CA ILE A 18 6.56 -4.37 -9.12
C ILE A 18 6.54 -5.60 -8.20
N ASN A 19 5.46 -6.40 -8.24
CA ASN A 19 5.34 -7.61 -7.44
C ASN A 19 6.47 -8.61 -7.74
N ARG A 20 6.77 -8.85 -9.02
CA ARG A 20 7.86 -9.76 -9.40
C ARG A 20 9.21 -9.28 -8.86
N ILE A 21 9.48 -7.99 -8.93
CA ILE A 21 10.70 -7.39 -8.38
C ILE A 21 10.74 -7.59 -6.86
N LEU A 22 9.66 -7.27 -6.14
CA LEU A 22 9.57 -7.45 -4.68
C LEU A 22 9.71 -8.92 -4.24
N LEU A 23 9.20 -9.86 -5.04
CA LEU A 23 9.28 -11.29 -4.73
C LEU A 23 10.69 -11.86 -4.92
N VAL A 24 11.52 -11.24 -5.76
CA VAL A 24 12.89 -11.66 -6.04
C VAL A 24 13.91 -10.90 -5.17
N HIS A 25 13.67 -9.61 -4.95
CA HIS A 25 14.61 -8.68 -4.29
C HIS A 25 14.00 -8.03 -3.04
N GLY A 26 13.13 -8.75 -2.35
CA GLY A 26 12.45 -8.26 -1.14
C GLY A 26 13.37 -8.11 0.08
N ASP A 27 14.63 -8.50 -0.05
CA ASP A 27 15.73 -8.37 0.91
C ASP A 27 16.60 -7.13 0.65
N ASP A 28 16.35 -6.35 -0.41
CA ASP A 28 17.04 -5.09 -0.67
C ASP A 28 16.19 -3.90 -0.22
N LEU A 29 16.70 -3.14 0.76
CA LEU A 29 16.02 -1.97 1.31
C LEU A 29 15.69 -0.91 0.26
N GLY A 30 16.59 -0.64 -0.68
CA GLY A 30 16.39 0.36 -1.72
C GLY A 30 15.28 -0.04 -2.69
N ILE A 31 15.24 -1.32 -3.06
CA ILE A 31 14.20 -1.86 -3.94
C ILE A 31 12.83 -1.83 -3.23
N VAL A 32 12.77 -2.29 -1.98
CA VAL A 32 11.53 -2.23 -1.19
C VAL A 32 11.06 -0.79 -1.01
N ALA A 33 11.96 0.14 -0.70
CA ALA A 33 11.66 1.57 -0.57
C ALA A 33 11.01 2.15 -1.84
N GLN A 34 11.62 1.92 -3.01
CA GLN A 34 11.10 2.41 -4.29
C GLN A 34 9.76 1.78 -4.65
N ALA A 35 9.60 0.48 -4.40
CA ALA A 35 8.32 -0.20 -4.61
C ALA A 35 7.22 0.38 -3.71
N MET A 36 7.50 0.61 -2.42
CA MET A 36 6.55 1.24 -1.50
C MET A 36 6.19 2.66 -1.96
N ILE A 37 7.16 3.48 -2.38
CA ILE A 37 6.91 4.83 -2.92
C ILE A 37 5.98 4.77 -4.15
N ALA A 38 6.27 3.89 -5.11
CA ALA A 38 5.47 3.75 -6.31
C ALA A 38 4.02 3.34 -5.99
N LEU A 39 3.82 2.38 -5.09
CA LEU A 39 2.51 1.92 -4.66
C LEU A 39 1.77 3.00 -3.84
N MET A 40 2.46 3.75 -3.00
CA MET A 40 1.90 4.92 -2.28
C MET A 40 1.38 5.97 -3.25
N ILE A 41 2.17 6.36 -4.25
CA ILE A 41 1.73 7.31 -5.29
C ILE A 41 0.57 6.75 -6.11
N ALA A 42 0.60 5.46 -6.44
CA ALA A 42 -0.50 4.82 -7.15
C ALA A 42 -1.81 4.87 -6.33
N SER A 43 -1.71 4.63 -5.02
CA SER A 43 -2.88 4.62 -4.13
C SER A 43 -3.58 5.99 -4.09
N THR A 44 -2.84 7.09 -4.13
CA THR A 44 -3.42 8.44 -4.19
C THR A 44 -4.03 8.76 -5.56
N ARG A 45 -3.35 8.40 -6.65
CA ARG A 45 -3.81 8.72 -8.02
C ARG A 45 -5.01 7.90 -8.48
N PHE A 46 -5.11 6.64 -8.07
CA PHE A 46 -6.17 5.72 -8.51
C PHE A 46 -7.22 5.48 -7.42
N ARG A 47 -7.62 6.52 -6.67
CA ARG A 47 -8.52 6.43 -5.50
C ARG A 47 -9.71 5.49 -5.68
N ARG A 48 -10.48 5.61 -6.79
CA ARG A 48 -11.66 4.76 -7.05
C ARG A 48 -11.30 3.27 -7.16
N LEU A 49 -10.14 2.95 -7.72
CA LEU A 49 -9.66 1.57 -7.83
C LEU A 49 -9.40 0.97 -6.43
N PHE A 50 -8.75 1.76 -5.57
CA PHE A 50 -8.36 1.36 -4.23
C PHE A 50 -9.53 1.31 -3.24
N VAL A 51 -10.51 2.21 -3.37
CA VAL A 51 -11.69 2.22 -2.47
C VAL A 51 -12.70 1.13 -2.85
N SER A 52 -12.97 0.92 -4.14
CA SER A 52 -14.15 0.14 -4.56
C SER A 52 -13.88 -1.04 -5.49
N ALA A 53 -12.66 -1.21 -6.02
CA ALA A 53 -12.38 -2.22 -7.03
C ALA A 53 -11.21 -3.15 -6.69
N GLY A 54 -10.83 -3.21 -5.41
CA GLY A 54 -9.85 -4.17 -4.91
C GLY A 54 -8.39 -3.79 -5.21
N GLY A 55 -8.05 -2.51 -5.31
CA GLY A 55 -6.70 -2.08 -5.69
C GLY A 55 -5.58 -2.65 -4.81
N TYR A 56 -5.84 -2.83 -3.50
CA TYR A 56 -4.84 -3.39 -2.58
C TYR A 56 -4.60 -4.88 -2.78
N THR A 57 -5.58 -5.62 -3.30
CA THR A 57 -5.43 -7.07 -3.50
C THR A 57 -4.40 -7.42 -4.57
N LEU A 58 -4.05 -6.45 -5.42
CA LEU A 58 -3.08 -6.62 -6.49
C LEU A 58 -1.65 -6.82 -5.99
N PHE A 59 -1.26 -6.27 -4.84
CA PHE A 59 0.14 -6.29 -4.37
C PHE A 59 0.33 -6.68 -2.91
N MET A 60 -0.73 -6.66 -2.09
CA MET A 60 -0.62 -7.04 -0.68
C MET A 60 0.02 -8.42 -0.44
N PRO A 61 -0.19 -9.45 -1.28
CA PRO A 61 0.53 -10.72 -1.11
C PRO A 61 2.06 -10.59 -1.22
N ALA A 62 2.53 -9.79 -2.18
CA ALA A 62 3.96 -9.59 -2.40
C ALA A 62 4.58 -8.80 -1.25
N ILE A 63 3.94 -7.69 -0.84
CA ILE A 63 4.38 -6.90 0.32
C ILE A 63 4.44 -7.77 1.58
N PHE A 64 3.37 -8.53 1.87
CA PHE A 64 3.31 -9.34 3.08
C PHE A 64 4.39 -10.43 3.08
N LYS A 65 4.64 -11.06 1.93
CA LYS A 65 5.72 -12.04 1.83
C LYS A 65 7.09 -11.40 2.11
N SER A 66 7.41 -10.25 1.52
CA SER A 66 8.66 -9.53 1.78
C SER A 66 8.78 -9.13 3.26
N TYR A 67 7.67 -8.72 3.89
CA TYR A 67 7.61 -8.41 5.32
C TYR A 67 7.92 -9.63 6.20
N SER A 68 7.25 -10.76 5.94
CA SER A 68 7.46 -12.01 6.68
C SER A 68 8.87 -12.59 6.50
N GLN A 69 9.50 -12.39 5.34
CA GLN A 69 10.87 -12.83 5.10
C GLN A 69 11.91 -11.93 5.79
N SER A 70 11.60 -10.65 5.98
CA SER A 70 12.50 -9.64 6.54
C SER A 70 12.49 -9.56 8.07
N ARG A 71 12.14 -10.64 8.79
CA ARG A 71 12.07 -10.65 10.26
C ARG A 71 13.34 -10.19 10.96
N LYS A 72 14.51 -10.45 10.35
CA LYS A 72 15.83 -10.08 10.89
C LYS A 72 16.26 -8.66 10.52
N GLU A 73 15.64 -8.08 9.48
CA GLU A 73 16.01 -6.79 8.92
C GLU A 73 14.97 -5.74 9.30
N SER A 74 15.21 -5.07 10.43
CA SER A 74 14.28 -4.06 10.96
C SER A 74 14.04 -2.92 9.98
N ALA A 75 15.05 -2.52 9.19
CA ALA A 75 14.92 -1.42 8.24
C ALA A 75 13.87 -1.68 7.14
N ILE A 76 13.84 -2.90 6.58
CA ILE A 76 12.87 -3.28 5.55
C ILE A 76 11.46 -3.34 6.15
N ARG A 77 11.32 -3.91 7.36
CA ARG A 77 10.03 -3.93 8.06
C ARG A 77 9.50 -2.54 8.34
N LEU A 78 10.35 -1.62 8.79
CA LEU A 78 9.97 -0.22 9.03
C LEU A 78 9.51 0.47 7.74
N ALA A 79 10.20 0.24 6.61
CA ALA A 79 9.80 0.79 5.31
C ALA A 79 8.42 0.29 4.87
N ILE A 80 8.17 -1.01 5.03
CA ILE A 80 6.87 -1.62 4.71
C ILE A 80 5.78 -1.09 5.66
N GLU A 81 6.04 -1.08 6.96
CA GLU A 81 5.11 -0.58 7.99
C GLU A 81 4.76 0.89 7.74
N TYR A 82 5.73 1.72 7.36
CA TYR A 82 5.47 3.10 6.99
C TYR A 82 4.47 3.17 5.83
N GLY A 83 4.74 2.50 4.71
CA GLY A 83 3.83 2.57 3.56
C GLY A 83 2.45 1.97 3.84
N ILE A 84 2.37 0.92 4.66
CA ILE A 84 1.12 0.32 5.14
C ILE A 84 0.31 1.32 5.99
N ASN A 85 0.97 2.08 6.87
CA ASN A 85 0.32 3.17 7.61
C ASN A 85 -0.19 4.27 6.68
N ARG A 86 0.52 4.57 5.58
CA ARG A 86 0.05 5.54 4.57
C ARG A 86 -1.17 5.04 3.80
N PHE A 87 -1.19 3.76 3.41
CA PHE A 87 -2.36 3.16 2.78
C PHE A 87 -3.60 3.18 3.69
N TYR A 88 -3.40 2.90 4.98
CA TYR A 88 -4.45 3.01 5.98
C TYR A 88 -4.91 4.46 6.17
N ALA A 89 -4.00 5.42 6.31
CA ALA A 89 -4.35 6.83 6.45
C ALA A 89 -5.13 7.38 5.23
N GLN A 90 -4.89 6.83 4.04
CA GLN A 90 -5.52 7.30 2.80
C GLN A 90 -6.92 6.72 2.58
N HIS A 91 -7.17 5.46 2.95
CA HIS A 91 -8.39 4.73 2.59
C HIS A 91 -9.07 3.98 3.76
N GLU A 92 -8.52 4.04 4.97
CA GLU A 92 -9.05 3.54 6.23
C GLU A 92 -9.65 2.12 6.13
N GLU A 93 -10.97 1.99 6.30
CA GLU A 93 -11.70 0.72 6.30
C GLU A 93 -11.50 -0.08 5.01
N ALA A 94 -11.48 0.59 3.84
CA ALA A 94 -11.31 -0.09 2.56
C ALA A 94 -9.94 -0.80 2.47
N PHE A 95 -8.90 -0.19 3.04
CA PHE A 95 -7.58 -0.81 3.13
C PHE A 95 -7.59 -2.03 4.06
N VAL A 96 -8.18 -1.89 5.26
CA VAL A 96 -8.23 -2.96 6.26
C VAL A 96 -9.00 -4.17 5.73
N PHE A 97 -10.18 -3.96 5.16
CA PHE A 97 -11.01 -5.06 4.64
C PHE A 97 -10.33 -5.80 3.50
N GLN A 98 -9.76 -5.09 2.51
CA GLN A 98 -9.06 -5.73 1.40
C GLN A 98 -7.80 -6.46 1.85
N THR A 99 -7.07 -5.89 2.82
CA THR A 99 -5.88 -6.53 3.39
C THR A 99 -6.23 -7.81 4.14
N LEU A 100 -7.25 -7.76 5.00
CA LEU A 100 -7.70 -8.95 5.74
C LEU A 100 -8.21 -10.05 4.81
N ASP A 101 -8.95 -9.70 3.76
CA ASP A 101 -9.42 -10.64 2.74
C ASP A 101 -8.23 -11.42 2.13
N VAL A 102 -7.21 -10.69 1.67
CA VAL A 102 -6.00 -11.29 1.09
C VAL A 102 -5.21 -12.12 2.10
N LEU A 103 -4.94 -11.58 3.29
CA LEU A 103 -4.11 -12.25 4.29
C LEU A 103 -4.80 -13.52 4.82
N SER A 104 -6.13 -13.52 4.93
CA SER A 104 -6.90 -14.70 5.32
C SER A 104 -6.70 -15.85 4.32
N LEU A 105 -6.67 -15.54 3.02
CA LEU A 105 -6.43 -16.53 1.97
C LEU A 105 -5.01 -17.08 2.01
N ILE A 106 -4.01 -16.24 2.25
CA ILE A 106 -2.60 -16.67 2.35
C ILE A 106 -2.42 -17.65 3.53
N ILE A 107 -2.96 -17.32 4.70
CA ILE A 107 -2.90 -18.18 5.88
C ILE A 107 -3.65 -19.50 5.63
N PHE A 108 -4.83 -19.42 5.02
CA PHE A 108 -5.67 -20.59 4.77
C PHE A 108 -5.08 -21.54 3.72
N ARG A 109 -4.51 -21.01 2.63
CA ARG A 109 -3.99 -21.82 1.50
C ARG A 109 -2.67 -22.56 1.81
N ARG A 110 -2.13 -22.45 3.03
CA ARG A 110 -0.86 -23.09 3.45
C ARG A 110 0.34 -22.68 2.60
N GLU A 111 0.28 -21.52 1.92
CA GLU A 111 1.43 -20.98 1.18
C GLU A 111 2.58 -20.59 2.12
N CYS A 112 2.29 -20.41 3.41
CA CYS A 112 3.28 -20.27 4.47
C CYS A 112 3.55 -21.62 5.13
N THR A 113 4.83 -22.04 5.15
CA THR A 113 5.33 -23.25 5.81
C THR A 113 5.03 -23.30 7.32
N ASP A 114 4.84 -22.13 7.95
CA ASP A 114 4.56 -21.98 9.38
C ASP A 114 3.41 -20.98 9.61
N GLN A 115 2.21 -21.51 9.84
CA GLN A 115 0.99 -20.73 10.03
C GLN A 115 1.03 -19.87 11.30
N SER A 116 1.68 -20.35 12.37
CA SER A 116 1.79 -19.60 13.63
C SER A 116 2.64 -18.35 13.45
N LYS A 117 3.74 -18.49 12.72
CA LYS A 117 4.60 -17.36 12.34
C LYS A 117 3.84 -16.38 11.44
N ALA A 118 3.16 -16.85 10.40
CA ALA A 118 2.40 -15.97 9.52
C ALA A 118 1.35 -15.15 10.29
N ALA A 119 0.62 -15.77 11.22
CA ALA A 119 -0.36 -15.07 12.05
C ALA A 119 0.29 -13.99 12.95
N GLU A 120 1.47 -14.27 13.50
CA GLU A 120 2.26 -13.30 14.26
C GLU A 120 2.69 -12.10 13.39
N ASP A 121 3.12 -12.34 12.15
CA ASP A 121 3.49 -11.26 11.23
C ASP A 121 2.28 -10.41 10.84
N VAL A 122 1.11 -11.04 10.59
CA VAL A 122 -0.14 -10.31 10.35
C VAL A 122 -0.49 -9.45 11.55
N PHE A 123 -0.43 -10.02 12.76
CA PHE A 123 -0.72 -9.27 13.98
C PHE A 123 0.24 -8.09 14.14
N ASN A 124 1.55 -8.32 13.97
CA ASN A 124 2.55 -7.27 14.08
C ASN A 124 2.29 -6.14 13.07
N LEU A 125 2.06 -6.50 11.80
CA LEU A 125 1.82 -5.53 10.72
C LEU A 125 0.54 -4.71 10.96
N LEU A 126 -0.56 -5.35 11.36
CA LEU A 126 -1.81 -4.63 11.62
C LEU A 126 -1.77 -3.84 12.93
N SER A 127 -1.00 -4.29 13.92
CA SER A 127 -0.84 -3.57 15.19
C SER A 127 -0.13 -2.22 15.00
N THR A 128 0.67 -2.07 13.94
CA THR A 128 1.32 -0.79 13.63
C THR A 128 0.31 0.29 13.26
N LEU A 129 -0.85 -0.09 12.68
CA LEU A 129 -1.91 0.84 12.32
C LEU A 129 -2.50 1.59 13.52
N ARG A 130 -2.40 1.00 14.72
CA ARG A 130 -2.88 1.62 15.97
C ARG A 130 -2.06 2.84 16.37
N ASN A 131 -0.79 2.86 16.00
CA ASN A 131 0.14 3.93 16.33
C ASN A 131 0.34 4.74 15.05
N THR A 132 -0.51 5.72 14.77
CA THR A 132 -0.27 6.70 13.69
C THR A 132 1.18 7.18 13.79
N ALA A 133 1.98 6.86 12.77
CA ALA A 133 3.44 6.83 12.83
C ALA A 133 4.01 8.04 13.62
N PRO A 134 4.66 7.82 14.77
CA PRO A 134 5.24 8.92 15.52
C PRO A 134 6.32 9.60 14.67
N GLN A 135 6.38 10.94 14.70
CA GLN A 135 7.35 11.73 13.91
C GLN A 135 8.83 11.40 14.19
N ASN A 136 9.11 10.58 15.22
CA ASN A 136 10.45 10.15 15.66
C ASN A 136 10.80 8.70 15.26
N VAL A 137 10.04 8.04 14.38
CA VAL A 137 10.43 6.71 13.87
C VAL A 137 11.66 6.88 12.96
N PRO A 138 12.73 6.08 13.15
CA PRO A 138 13.87 6.07 12.24
C PRO A 138 13.43 5.82 10.80
N ASP A 139 13.93 6.62 9.86
CA ASP A 139 13.67 6.47 8.42
C ASP A 139 14.93 5.95 7.70
N PRO A 140 15.30 4.67 7.86
CA PRO A 140 16.47 4.11 7.21
C PRO A 140 16.31 4.04 5.68
N ALA A 141 15.08 4.09 5.19
CA ALA A 141 14.74 3.99 3.78
C ALA A 141 14.64 5.36 3.08
N GLY A 142 14.57 6.46 3.84
CA GLY A 142 14.39 7.81 3.31
C GLY A 142 13.04 8.02 2.63
N ILE A 143 12.02 7.24 2.98
CA ILE A 143 10.71 7.24 2.28
C ILE A 143 9.65 8.10 2.97
N HIS A 144 9.95 8.66 4.14
CA HIS A 144 8.99 9.48 4.85
C HIS A 144 8.68 10.75 4.04
N ASP A 145 7.40 11.11 3.98
CA ASP A 145 6.87 12.27 3.24
C ASP A 145 7.09 12.26 1.71
N ALA A 146 7.64 11.18 1.15
CA ALA A 146 7.93 11.06 -0.29
C ALA A 146 6.68 11.24 -1.18
N ASN A 147 5.48 10.92 -0.66
CA ASN A 147 4.22 11.04 -1.40
C ASN A 147 3.38 12.28 -1.00
N LYS A 148 3.87 13.15 -0.12
CA LYS A 148 3.10 14.25 0.48
C LYS A 148 2.51 15.23 -0.53
N VAL A 149 3.28 15.55 -1.58
CA VAL A 149 2.81 16.41 -2.68
C VAL A 149 1.62 15.76 -3.41
N HIS A 150 1.72 14.47 -3.70
CA HIS A 150 0.68 13.72 -4.40
C HIS A 150 -0.60 13.57 -3.55
N GLU A 151 -0.47 13.41 -2.24
CA GLU A 151 -1.61 13.42 -1.32
C GLU A 151 -2.30 14.79 -1.32
N TYR A 152 -1.52 15.88 -1.24
CA TYR A 152 -2.05 17.23 -1.28
C TYR A 152 -2.80 17.52 -2.59
N GLU A 153 -2.22 17.15 -3.73
CA GLU A 153 -2.88 17.27 -5.04
C GLU A 153 -4.18 16.45 -5.11
N SER A 154 -4.17 15.21 -4.62
CA SER A 154 -5.37 14.35 -4.60
C SER A 154 -6.48 14.95 -3.74
N LEU A 155 -6.15 15.59 -2.62
CA LEU A 155 -7.14 16.27 -1.76
C LEU A 155 -7.75 17.48 -2.47
N LEU A 156 -6.94 18.27 -3.20
CA LEU A 156 -7.46 19.40 -3.97
C LEU A 156 -8.47 18.96 -5.04
N VAL A 157 -8.15 17.91 -5.80
CA VAL A 157 -9.06 17.35 -6.82
C VAL A 157 -10.37 16.88 -6.17
N SER A 158 -10.28 16.19 -5.03
CA SER A 158 -11.49 15.70 -4.33
C SER A 158 -12.41 16.83 -3.85
N LYS A 159 -11.86 18.00 -3.46
CA LYS A 159 -12.67 19.16 -3.04
C LYS A 159 -13.39 19.79 -4.23
N VAL A 160 -12.73 19.88 -5.39
CA VAL A 160 -13.31 20.42 -6.62
C VAL A 160 -14.45 19.53 -7.15
N GLU A 161 -14.34 18.20 -7.03
CA GLU A 161 -15.41 17.28 -7.42
C GLU A 161 -16.67 17.39 -6.55
N VAL A 162 -16.53 17.82 -5.29
CA VAL A 162 -17.65 17.98 -4.34
C VAL A 162 -18.33 19.35 -4.44
N GLU A 163 -17.62 20.40 -4.88
CA GLU A 163 -18.17 21.75 -5.10
C GLU A 163 -18.11 22.20 -6.57
N PRO A 164 -18.88 21.60 -7.49
CA PRO A 164 -18.86 22.00 -8.91
C PRO A 164 -19.53 23.37 -9.19
N HIS A 165 -20.24 23.97 -8.22
CA HIS A 165 -21.14 25.12 -8.45
C HIS A 165 -20.82 26.41 -7.66
N GLY A 166 -19.69 26.51 -6.96
CA GLY A 166 -19.37 27.70 -6.15
C GLY A 166 -18.76 28.90 -6.89
N PHE A 167 -18.41 28.77 -8.17
CA PHE A 167 -17.53 29.74 -8.87
C PHE A 167 -18.20 30.60 -9.97
N LEU A 168 -19.52 30.52 -10.17
CA LEU A 168 -20.22 31.23 -11.27
C LEU A 168 -21.33 32.19 -10.83
N GLU A 169 -21.35 32.68 -9.60
CA GLU A 169 -22.22 33.81 -9.23
C GLU A 169 -21.46 34.87 -8.43
N ARG A 170 -20.84 35.82 -9.15
CA ARG A 170 -20.75 37.24 -8.76
C ARG A 170 -20.74 38.11 -10.00
#